data_AF-A0AAV4V9E0-F1
#
_entry.id   AF-A0AAV4V9E0-F1
#
_cell.length_a   1.000
_cell.length_b   1.000
_cell.length_c   1.000
_cell.angle_alpha   90.00
_cell.angle_beta   90.00
_cell.angle_gamma   90.00
#
_symmetry.space_group_name_H-M   'P 1'
#
loop_
_entity.id
_entity.type
_entity.pdbx_description
1 polymer ?
#
loop_
_entity_poly.entity_id
_entity_poly.type
_entity_poly.pdbx_seq_one_letter_code
_entity_poly.pdbx_strand_id
1 'polypeptide(L)'
;MVLVSVFLATLKMHQKKEKGSDSSDAIISLLPVLEMADCGSAEAIVKLINEHLDDAKDSRSVNGIVDFYITKESNRTLDILIRLKDPHDKHLFDKISELMKNEGYRYKSLQLLMNIVYRQPPWLYRIANHRIMNNLLNLLKTDQNAQNLLSCLFILISLLPVIPSQFGPFLNDTFEIFSKISFMGLKSQ
;
A
#
# COMPACT_ATOMS: atom_id res chain seq x y z
N MET A 1 15.40 18.19 17.68
CA MET A 1 16.49 18.39 16.68
C MET A 1 17.76 17.63 17.04
N VAL A 2 18.48 17.95 18.12
CA VAL A 2 19.80 17.32 18.41
C VAL A 2 19.75 15.79 18.49
N LEU A 3 18.76 15.20 19.15
CA LEU A 3 18.66 13.73 19.24
C LEU A 3 18.43 13.04 17.90
N VAL A 4 17.62 13.63 17.01
CA VAL A 4 17.33 13.07 15.68
C VAL A 4 18.55 13.21 14.78
N SER A 5 19.24 14.35 14.82
CA SER A 5 20.49 14.55 14.09
C SER A 5 21.61 13.64 14.59
N VAL A 6 21.71 13.41 15.90
CA VAL A 6 22.67 12.48 16.51
C VAL A 6 22.31 11.04 16.17
N PHE A 7 21.03 10.66 16.19
CA PHE A 7 20.56 9.33 15.80
C PHE A 7 20.80 9.05 14.32
N LEU A 8 20.51 10.01 13.44
CA LEU A 8 20.83 9.90 12.02
C LEU A 8 22.34 9.84 11.78
N ALA A 9 23.15 10.58 12.55
CA ALA A 9 24.61 10.51 12.46
C ALA A 9 25.18 9.18 12.97
N THR A 10 24.67 8.62 14.08
CA THR A 10 25.10 7.31 14.57
C THR A 10 24.63 6.17 13.67
N LEU A 11 23.42 6.26 13.11
CA LEU A 11 22.92 5.31 12.11
C LEU A 11 23.79 5.35 10.85
N LYS A 12 24.08 6.55 10.32
CA LYS A 12 24.95 6.74 9.15
C LYS A 12 26.39 6.28 9.37
N MET A 13 26.89 6.33 10.62
CA MET A 13 28.21 5.83 11.00
C MET A 13 28.25 4.29 11.17
N HIS A 14 27.15 3.65 11.59
CA HIS A 14 27.06 2.18 11.68
C HIS A 14 26.81 1.52 10.31
N GLN A 15 26.06 2.16 9.42
CA GLN A 15 25.61 1.61 8.14
C GLN A 15 26.69 1.56 7.03
N LYS A 16 27.91 2.04 7.29
CA LYS A 16 28.99 2.02 6.30
C LYS A 16 29.57 0.60 6.06
N LYS A 17 29.03 -0.47 6.65
CA LYS A 17 29.71 -1.78 6.63
C LYS A 17 28.93 -3.04 6.23
N GLU A 18 27.60 -3.08 6.09
CA GLU A 18 26.93 -4.37 5.83
C GLU A 18 25.86 -4.32 4.72
N LYS A 19 25.87 -5.37 3.89
CA LYS A 19 25.19 -5.47 2.59
C LYS A 19 23.81 -6.14 2.75
N GLY A 20 22.79 -5.58 2.10
CA GLY A 20 21.51 -6.26 1.79
C GLY A 20 20.51 -6.37 2.95
N SER A 21 20.80 -7.16 3.98
CA SER A 21 19.87 -7.35 5.12
C SER A 21 19.85 -6.14 6.06
N ASP A 22 20.98 -5.47 6.20
CA ASP A 22 21.15 -4.32 7.10
C ASP A 22 20.36 -3.09 6.61
N SER A 23 20.15 -2.97 5.29
CA SER A 23 19.42 -1.84 4.70
C SER A 23 17.92 -1.90 4.98
N SER A 24 17.32 -3.09 4.93
CA SER A 24 15.89 -3.26 5.26
C SER A 24 15.64 -2.95 6.74
N ASP A 25 16.53 -3.43 7.62
CA ASP A 25 16.43 -3.19 9.06
C ASP A 25 16.65 -1.70 9.39
N ALA A 26 17.53 -1.01 8.66
CA ALA A 26 17.69 0.44 8.74
C ALA A 26 16.39 1.18 8.41
N ILE A 27 15.77 0.87 7.25
CA ILE A 27 14.51 1.47 6.82
C ILE A 27 13.44 1.27 7.89
N ILE A 28 13.28 0.05 8.39
CA ILE A 28 12.26 -0.28 9.40
C ILE A 28 12.52 0.48 10.71
N SER A 29 13.78 0.63 11.12
CA SER A 29 14.15 1.38 12.33
C SER A 29 13.87 2.89 12.23
N LEU A 30 13.83 3.45 11.01
CA LEU A 30 13.54 4.87 10.76
C LEU A 30 12.03 5.18 10.84
N LEU A 31 11.14 4.20 10.67
CA LEU A 31 9.69 4.42 10.64
C LEU A 31 9.13 4.99 11.97
N PRO A 32 9.49 4.48 13.17
CA PRO A 32 9.07 5.11 14.42
C PRO A 32 9.61 6.54 14.58
N VAL A 33 10.84 6.80 14.11
CA VAL A 33 11.46 8.12 14.17
C VAL A 33 10.73 9.10 13.26
N LEU A 34 10.30 8.64 12.09
CA LEU A 34 9.50 9.41 11.15
C LEU A 34 8.20 9.90 11.80
N GLU A 35 7.54 9.12 12.65
CA GLU A 35 6.30 9.54 13.33
C GLU A 35 6.54 10.63 14.38
N MET A 36 7.69 10.60 15.04
CA MET A 36 8.04 11.55 16.11
C MET A 36 8.69 12.84 15.60
N ALA A 37 9.06 12.89 14.32
CA ALA A 37 9.76 14.02 13.72
C ALA A 37 8.84 15.25 13.52
N ASP A 38 9.43 16.45 13.60
CA ASP A 38 8.79 17.66 13.09
C ASP A 38 8.69 17.62 11.55
N CYS A 39 7.92 18.54 10.96
CA CYS A 39 7.63 18.53 9.52
C CYS A 39 8.91 18.56 8.64
N GLY A 40 9.89 19.41 8.99
CA GLY A 40 11.13 19.53 8.22
C GLY A 40 12.02 18.30 8.34
N SER A 41 12.15 17.76 9.55
CA SER A 41 12.90 16.51 9.78
C SER A 41 12.22 15.31 9.12
N ALA A 42 10.88 15.26 9.08
CA ALA A 42 10.13 14.17 8.47
C ALA A 42 10.39 14.05 6.97
N GLU A 43 10.43 15.18 6.25
CA GLU A 43 10.74 15.18 4.82
C GLU A 43 12.17 14.66 4.54
N ALA A 44 13.13 15.06 5.37
CA ALA A 44 14.50 14.55 5.27
C ALA A 44 14.58 13.04 5.53
N ILE A 45 13.84 12.51 6.50
CA ILE A 45 13.77 11.07 6.81
C ILE A 45 13.10 10.31 5.65
N VAL A 46 11.98 10.82 5.10
CA VAL A 46 11.33 10.22 3.92
C VAL A 46 12.29 10.17 2.74
N LYS A 47 13.06 11.23 2.50
CA LYS A 47 14.06 11.25 1.43
C LYS A 47 15.14 10.17 1.65
N LEU A 48 15.67 10.07 2.87
CA LEU A 48 16.66 9.06 3.22
C LEU A 48 16.12 7.63 3.05
N ILE A 49 14.87 7.37 3.47
CA ILE A 49 14.21 6.08 3.27
C ILE A 49 14.10 5.74 1.78
N ASN A 50 13.72 6.71 0.95
CA ASN A 50 13.64 6.49 -0.50
C ASN A 50 15.00 6.21 -1.14
N GLU A 51 16.07 6.88 -0.69
CA GLU A 51 17.45 6.58 -1.13
C GLU A 51 17.83 5.14 -0.77
N HIS A 52 17.54 4.69 0.46
CA HIS A 52 17.79 3.30 0.88
C HIS A 52 16.92 2.29 0.12
N LEU A 53 15.69 2.63 -0.24
CA LEU A 53 14.83 1.78 -1.07
C LEU A 53 15.36 1.66 -2.51
N ASP A 54 15.90 2.74 -3.08
CA ASP A 54 16.49 2.69 -4.43
C ASP A 54 17.71 1.72 -4.46
N ASP A 55 18.47 1.63 -3.35
CA ASP A 55 19.58 0.69 -3.17
C ASP A 55 19.12 -0.74 -2.85
N ALA A 56 18.13 -0.86 -1.96
CA ALA A 56 17.61 -2.13 -1.47
C ALA A 56 16.43 -2.56 -2.33
N LYS A 57 16.68 -3.41 -3.35
CA LYS A 57 15.65 -3.93 -4.29
C LYS A 57 14.90 -5.15 -3.75
N ASP A 58 14.74 -5.24 -2.44
CA ASP A 58 14.20 -6.40 -1.75
C ASP A 58 12.74 -6.18 -1.31
N SER A 59 12.00 -7.29 -1.16
CA SER A 59 10.61 -7.25 -0.69
C SER A 59 10.48 -7.00 0.82
N ARG A 60 11.51 -7.29 1.62
CA ARG A 60 11.46 -7.17 3.09
C ARG A 60 11.32 -5.71 3.53
N SER A 61 12.03 -4.81 2.86
CA SER A 61 11.93 -3.36 3.07
C SER A 61 10.50 -2.87 2.89
N VAL A 62 9.87 -3.18 1.75
CA VAL A 62 8.48 -2.79 1.45
C VAL A 62 7.50 -3.44 2.42
N ASN A 63 7.70 -4.72 2.73
CA ASN A 63 6.84 -5.45 3.68
C ASN A 63 6.86 -4.82 5.07
N GLY A 64 8.04 -4.41 5.56
CA GLY A 64 8.18 -3.74 6.85
C GLY A 64 7.46 -2.38 6.90
N ILE A 65 7.53 -1.60 5.81
CA ILE A 65 6.79 -0.34 5.69
C ILE A 65 5.28 -0.59 5.72
N VAL A 66 4.80 -1.61 5.00
CA VAL A 66 3.38 -1.99 5.02
C VAL A 66 2.94 -2.46 6.40
N ASP A 67 3.71 -3.33 7.07
CA ASP A 67 3.38 -3.84 8.40
C ASP A 67 3.33 -2.71 9.45
N PHE A 68 4.20 -1.70 9.31
CA PHE A 68 4.15 -0.49 10.13
C PHE A 68 2.88 0.32 9.84
N TYR A 69 2.51 0.51 8.55
CA TYR A 69 1.29 1.21 8.18
C TYR A 69 0.04 0.52 8.72
N ILE A 70 -0.08 -0.81 8.60
CA ILE A 70 -1.22 -1.59 9.10
C ILE A 70 -1.40 -1.44 10.62
N THR A 71 -0.30 -1.15 11.34
CA THR A 71 -0.31 -0.94 12.79
C THR A 71 -0.61 0.50 13.18
N LYS A 72 -0.11 1.48 12.43
CA LYS A 72 -0.12 2.90 12.83
C LYS A 72 -1.05 3.80 12.00
N GLU A 73 -1.47 3.34 10.82
CA GLU A 73 -2.28 4.08 9.85
C GLU A 73 -1.71 5.48 9.54
N SER A 74 -0.38 5.57 9.51
CA SER A 74 0.33 6.84 9.35
C SER A 74 0.28 7.37 7.90
N ASN A 75 -0.12 8.64 7.77
CA ASN A 75 -0.05 9.37 6.50
C ASN A 75 1.40 9.53 6.00
N ARG A 76 2.39 9.69 6.89
CA ARG A 76 3.80 9.81 6.49
C ARG A 76 4.33 8.50 5.91
N THR A 77 3.88 7.38 6.46
CA THR A 77 4.20 6.06 5.91
C THR A 77 3.51 5.84 4.55
N LEU A 78 2.26 6.29 4.40
CA LEU A 78 1.57 6.29 3.11
C LEU A 78 2.31 7.12 2.06
N ASP A 79 2.85 8.28 2.43
CA ASP A 79 3.63 9.15 1.54
C ASP A 79 4.89 8.47 0.98
N ILE A 80 5.50 7.56 1.74
CA ILE A 80 6.59 6.70 1.26
C ILE A 80 6.04 5.70 0.24
N LEU A 81 4.96 4.99 0.58
CA LEU A 81 4.38 3.95 -0.27
C LEU A 81 3.94 4.49 -1.64
N ILE A 82 3.35 5.69 -1.71
CA ILE A 82 2.93 6.29 -2.99
C ILE A 82 4.11 6.72 -3.88
N ARG A 83 5.32 6.91 -3.31
CA ARG A 83 6.53 7.33 -4.02
C ARG A 83 7.42 6.17 -4.49
N LEU A 84 7.01 4.93 -4.24
CA LEU A 84 7.75 3.75 -4.66
C LEU A 84 8.01 3.73 -6.18
N LYS A 85 9.06 3.02 -6.57
CA LYS A 85 9.45 2.80 -7.97
C LYS A 85 9.58 1.30 -8.22
N ASP A 86 9.65 0.91 -9.48
CA ASP A 86 9.97 -0.48 -9.85
C ASP A 86 11.31 -0.92 -9.24
N PRO A 87 11.40 -2.11 -8.59
CA PRO A 87 10.41 -3.20 -8.52
C PRO A 87 9.48 -3.17 -7.27
N HIS A 88 9.56 -2.13 -6.44
CA HIS A 88 8.90 -2.05 -5.13
C HIS A 88 7.38 -1.93 -5.17
N ASP A 89 6.85 -1.33 -6.23
CA ASP A 89 5.42 -1.29 -6.53
C ASP A 89 4.83 -2.71 -6.62
N LYS A 90 5.53 -3.64 -7.26
CA LYS A 90 5.14 -5.04 -7.33
C LYS A 90 5.16 -5.70 -5.94
N HIS A 91 6.21 -5.47 -5.15
CA HIS A 91 6.31 -6.02 -3.79
C HIS A 91 5.18 -5.51 -2.89
N LEU A 92 4.82 -4.24 -3.02
CA LEU A 92 3.68 -3.64 -2.32
C LEU A 92 2.38 -4.35 -2.71
N PHE A 93 2.14 -4.55 -4.01
CA PHE A 93 0.96 -5.25 -4.48
C PHE A 93 0.92 -6.72 -4.01
N ASP A 94 2.06 -7.39 -3.99
CA ASP A 94 2.15 -8.77 -3.49
C ASP A 94 1.76 -8.86 -2.01
N LYS A 95 2.29 -7.95 -1.18
CA LYS A 95 1.98 -7.89 0.25
C LYS A 95 0.51 -7.53 0.52
N ILE A 96 -0.04 -6.53 -0.19
CA ILE A 96 -1.48 -6.18 -0.07
C ILE A 96 -2.34 -7.39 -0.46
N SER A 97 -2.00 -8.08 -1.55
CA SER A 97 -2.72 -9.28 -1.98
C SER A 97 -2.69 -10.40 -0.94
N GLU A 98 -1.61 -10.54 -0.18
CA GLU A 98 -1.50 -11.52 0.90
C GLU A 98 -2.41 -11.11 2.08
N LEU A 99 -2.32 -9.85 2.52
CA LEU A 99 -3.12 -9.33 3.63
C LEU A 99 -4.62 -9.36 3.34
N MET A 100 -5.04 -9.13 2.09
CA MET A 100 -6.45 -9.22 1.67
C MET A 100 -7.05 -10.62 1.88
N LYS A 101 -6.24 -11.68 1.78
CA LYS A 101 -6.71 -13.05 1.96
C LYS A 101 -6.94 -13.37 3.44
N ASN A 102 -6.16 -12.76 4.33
CA ASN A 102 -6.26 -12.95 5.77
C ASN A 102 -7.42 -12.12 6.34
N GLU A 103 -8.46 -12.77 6.88
CA GLU A 103 -9.63 -12.09 7.45
C GLU A 103 -9.30 -11.04 8.51
N GLY A 104 -8.28 -11.27 9.34
CA GLY A 104 -7.87 -10.33 10.39
C GLY A 104 -7.23 -9.04 9.86
N TYR A 105 -6.65 -9.07 8.65
CA TYR A 105 -5.99 -7.92 8.03
C TYR A 105 -6.70 -7.39 6.78
N ARG A 106 -7.71 -8.11 6.28
CA ARG A 106 -8.41 -7.81 5.03
C ARG A 106 -8.90 -6.38 4.99
N TYR A 107 -9.67 -5.96 5.98
CA TYR A 107 -10.21 -4.59 6.02
C TYR A 107 -9.10 -3.54 5.99
N LYS A 108 -8.07 -3.69 6.83
CA LYS A 108 -6.94 -2.75 6.88
C LYS A 108 -6.15 -2.70 5.57
N SER A 109 -5.97 -3.84 4.91
CA SER A 109 -5.32 -3.90 3.59
C SER A 109 -6.14 -3.23 2.50
N LEU A 110 -7.48 -3.34 2.55
CA LEU A 110 -8.39 -2.63 1.66
C LEU A 110 -8.35 -1.13 1.91
N GLN A 111 -8.28 -0.68 3.16
CA GLN A 111 -8.13 0.73 3.51
C GLN A 111 -6.80 1.30 3.01
N LEU A 112 -5.69 0.58 3.17
CA LEU A 112 -4.40 0.96 2.59
C LEU A 112 -4.51 1.11 1.07
N LEU A 113 -5.05 0.10 0.38
CA LEU A 113 -5.20 0.14 -1.08
C LEU A 113 -6.12 1.28 -1.54
N MET A 114 -7.22 1.51 -0.83
CA MET A 114 -8.14 2.63 -1.09
C MET A 114 -7.39 3.97 -1.00
N ASN A 115 -6.61 4.18 0.05
CA ASN A 115 -5.84 5.40 0.23
C ASN A 115 -4.79 5.59 -0.88
N ILE A 116 -4.11 4.51 -1.30
CA ILE A 116 -3.18 4.54 -2.45
C ILE A 116 -3.93 4.92 -3.73
N VAL A 117 -5.05 4.26 -4.01
CA VAL A 117 -5.85 4.50 -5.23
C VAL A 117 -6.37 5.93 -5.27
N TYR A 118 -6.80 6.47 -4.14
CA TYR A 118 -7.23 7.86 -4.01
C TYR A 118 -6.10 8.86 -4.34
N ARG A 119 -4.84 8.52 -4.03
CA ARG A 119 -3.66 9.35 -4.33
C ARG A 119 -3.14 9.20 -5.75
N GLN A 120 -3.58 8.18 -6.49
CA GLN A 120 -3.21 7.91 -7.90
C GLN A 120 -1.70 8.02 -8.19
N PRO A 121 -0.84 7.23 -7.51
CA PRO A 121 0.59 7.27 -7.80
C PRO A 121 0.90 6.81 -9.23
N PRO A 122 2.03 7.25 -9.81
CA PRO A 122 2.34 7.04 -11.22
C PRO A 122 2.50 5.57 -11.61
N TRP A 123 2.76 4.67 -10.67
CA TRP A 123 2.87 3.22 -10.90
C TRP A 123 1.53 2.47 -10.76
N LEU A 124 0.45 3.14 -10.32
CA LEU A 124 -0.84 2.49 -10.00
C LEU A 124 -1.44 1.76 -11.21
N TYR A 125 -1.24 2.24 -12.43
CA TYR A 125 -1.78 1.63 -13.66
C TYR A 125 -1.38 0.15 -13.83
N ARG A 126 -0.31 -0.30 -13.17
CA ARG A 126 0.19 -1.68 -13.21
C ARG A 126 -0.69 -2.66 -12.44
N ILE A 127 -1.58 -2.16 -11.58
CA ILE A 127 -2.54 -2.97 -10.82
C ILE A 127 -3.43 -3.83 -11.73
N ALA A 128 -3.73 -3.35 -12.94
CA ALA A 128 -4.56 -4.07 -13.93
C ALA A 128 -4.00 -5.46 -14.26
N ASN A 129 -2.67 -5.58 -14.30
CA ASN A 129 -1.97 -6.83 -14.62
C ASN A 129 -1.60 -7.64 -13.38
N HIS A 130 -2.00 -7.17 -12.18
CA HIS A 130 -1.72 -7.83 -10.92
C HIS A 130 -2.95 -8.60 -10.41
N ARG A 131 -2.70 -9.67 -9.65
CA ARG A 131 -3.74 -10.53 -9.04
C ARG A 131 -4.69 -9.81 -8.07
N ILE A 132 -4.38 -8.57 -7.67
CA ILE A 132 -5.26 -7.75 -6.80
C ILE A 132 -6.62 -7.55 -7.47
N MET A 133 -6.68 -7.34 -8.79
CA MET A 133 -7.95 -7.15 -9.49
C MET A 133 -8.89 -8.35 -9.29
N ASN A 134 -8.36 -9.56 -9.49
CA ASN A 134 -9.12 -10.80 -9.28
C ASN A 134 -9.52 -10.97 -7.81
N ASN A 135 -8.64 -10.62 -6.86
CA ASN A 135 -8.98 -10.68 -5.44
C ASN A 135 -10.12 -9.72 -5.09
N LEU A 136 -10.12 -8.49 -5.62
CA LEU A 136 -11.18 -7.50 -5.39
C LEU A 136 -12.53 -8.00 -5.93
N LEU A 137 -12.56 -8.51 -7.16
CA LEU A 137 -13.76 -9.07 -7.77
C LEU A 137 -14.28 -10.27 -6.96
N ASN A 138 -13.39 -11.15 -6.52
CA ASN A 138 -13.76 -12.28 -5.68
C ASN A 138 -14.36 -11.84 -4.34
N LEU A 139 -13.75 -10.84 -3.66
CA LEU A 139 -14.30 -10.30 -2.42
C LEU A 139 -15.70 -9.71 -2.63
N LEU A 140 -15.94 -9.00 -3.73
CA LEU A 140 -17.27 -8.48 -4.06
C LEU A 140 -18.31 -9.58 -4.33
N LYS A 141 -17.86 -10.73 -4.83
CA LYS A 141 -18.74 -11.89 -5.09
C LYS A 141 -19.04 -12.67 -3.80
N THR A 142 -18.06 -12.85 -2.91
CA THR A 142 -18.15 -13.83 -1.81
C THR A 142 -18.16 -13.25 -0.40
N ASP A 143 -17.58 -12.07 -0.17
CA ASP A 143 -17.49 -11.48 1.17
C ASP A 143 -18.88 -10.99 1.64
N GLN A 144 -19.14 -11.10 2.94
CA GLN A 144 -20.42 -10.71 3.56
C GLN A 144 -20.29 -9.43 4.41
N ASN A 145 -19.06 -8.98 4.67
CA ASN A 145 -18.80 -7.79 5.44
C ASN A 145 -19.02 -6.55 4.57
N ALA A 146 -20.02 -5.75 4.93
CA ALA A 146 -20.37 -4.53 4.21
C ALA A 146 -19.21 -3.55 4.05
N GLN A 147 -18.32 -3.42 5.06
CA GLN A 147 -17.16 -2.53 4.98
C GLN A 147 -16.16 -3.00 3.94
N ASN A 148 -15.92 -4.30 3.83
CA ASN A 148 -15.05 -4.88 2.79
C ASN A 148 -15.65 -4.68 1.40
N LEU A 149 -16.95 -4.95 1.24
CA LEU A 149 -17.66 -4.78 -0.03
C LEU A 149 -17.65 -3.33 -0.50
N LEU A 150 -17.99 -2.38 0.37
CA LEU A 150 -17.93 -0.94 0.05
C LEU A 150 -16.52 -0.49 -0.32
N SER A 151 -15.51 -1.00 0.39
CA SER A 151 -14.12 -0.67 0.09
C SER A 151 -13.68 -1.19 -1.28
N CYS A 152 -14.00 -2.44 -1.59
CA CYS A 152 -13.70 -3.03 -2.91
C CYS A 152 -14.42 -2.29 -4.03
N LEU A 153 -15.69 -1.91 -3.81
CA LEU A 153 -16.48 -1.16 -4.78
C LEU A 153 -15.87 0.21 -5.08
N PHE A 154 -15.49 0.94 -4.03
CA PHE A 154 -14.82 2.24 -4.16
C PHE A 154 -13.50 2.11 -4.93
N ILE A 155 -12.69 1.10 -4.59
CA ILE A 155 -11.43 0.82 -5.29
C ILE A 155 -11.68 0.54 -6.77
N LEU A 156 -12.61 -0.34 -7.11
CA LEU A 156 -12.92 -0.66 -8.51
C LEU A 156 -13.39 0.57 -9.29
N ILE A 157 -14.32 1.35 -8.74
CA ILE A 157 -14.83 2.56 -9.39
C ILE A 157 -13.70 3.57 -9.61
N SER A 158 -12.82 3.73 -8.62
CA SER A 158 -11.69 4.67 -8.70
C SER A 158 -10.60 4.21 -9.67
N LEU A 159 -10.49 2.91 -9.95
CA LEU A 159 -9.53 2.36 -10.91
C LEU A 159 -9.99 2.50 -12.36
N LEU A 160 -11.30 2.56 -12.63
CA LEU A 160 -11.85 2.75 -13.99
C LEU A 160 -11.16 3.89 -14.78
N PRO A 161 -11.04 5.13 -14.24
CA PRO A 161 -10.35 6.21 -14.95
C PRO A 161 -8.82 6.03 -15.03
N VAL A 162 -8.22 5.25 -14.13
CA VAL A 162 -6.76 5.03 -14.08
C VAL A 162 -6.33 4.02 -15.14
N ILE A 163 -7.14 3.00 -15.42
CA ILE A 163 -6.82 1.89 -16.32
C ILE A 163 -7.90 1.63 -17.40
N PRO A 164 -8.41 2.66 -18.10
CA PRO A 164 -9.60 2.53 -18.94
C PRO A 164 -9.46 1.48 -20.05
N SER A 165 -8.28 1.40 -20.68
CA SER A 165 -8.01 0.44 -21.76
C SER A 165 -7.73 -0.98 -21.27
N GLN A 166 -7.30 -1.15 -20.01
CA GLN A 166 -6.94 -2.45 -19.43
C GLN A 166 -8.11 -3.07 -18.64
N PHE A 167 -9.21 -2.33 -18.45
CA PHE A 167 -10.34 -2.81 -17.65
C PHE A 167 -11.26 -3.79 -18.40
N GLY A 168 -11.13 -3.89 -19.74
CA GLY A 168 -11.96 -4.75 -20.59
C GLY A 168 -12.20 -6.17 -20.06
N PRO A 169 -11.16 -6.92 -19.64
CA PRO A 169 -11.31 -8.27 -19.08
C PRO A 169 -12.19 -8.34 -17.82
N PHE A 170 -12.30 -7.24 -17.06
CA PHE A 170 -13.03 -7.19 -15.79
C PHE A 170 -14.47 -6.66 -15.93
N LEU A 171 -14.86 -6.17 -17.11
CA LEU A 171 -16.16 -5.49 -17.31
C LEU A 171 -17.36 -6.40 -17.03
N ASN A 172 -17.35 -7.62 -17.56
CA ASN A 172 -18.47 -8.56 -17.38
C ASN A 172 -18.69 -8.88 -15.90
N ASP A 173 -17.62 -9.24 -15.18
CA ASP A 173 -17.66 -9.49 -13.74
C ASP A 173 -18.13 -8.25 -12.97
N THR A 174 -17.67 -7.07 -13.38
CA THR A 174 -18.06 -5.80 -12.76
C THR A 174 -19.55 -5.50 -12.93
N PHE A 175 -20.11 -5.71 -14.13
CA PHE A 175 -21.55 -5.53 -14.37
C PHE A 175 -22.40 -6.55 -13.61
N GLU A 176 -21.95 -7.81 -13.50
CA GLU A 176 -22.61 -8.82 -12.69
C GLU A 176 -22.64 -8.42 -11.21
N ILE A 177 -21.52 -7.93 -10.67
CA ILE A 177 -21.42 -7.44 -9.30
C ILE A 177 -22.39 -6.27 -9.06
N PHE A 178 -22.40 -5.26 -9.94
CA PHE A 178 -23.32 -4.13 -9.80
C PHE A 178 -24.79 -4.57 -9.86
N SER A 179 -25.13 -5.52 -10.73
CA SER A 179 -26.49 -6.07 -10.85
C SER A 179 -26.91 -6.82 -9.59
N LYS A 180 -25.98 -7.59 -8.99
CA LYS A 180 -26.22 -8.29 -7.72
C LYS A 180 -26.47 -7.31 -6.58
N ILE A 181 -25.65 -6.26 -6.48
CA ILE A 181 -25.77 -5.25 -5.42
C ILE A 181 -27.07 -4.47 -5.56
N SER A 182 -27.46 -4.06 -6.78
CA SER A 182 -28.71 -3.33 -7.01
C SER A 182 -29.94 -4.19 -6.66
N PHE A 183 -29.93 -5.47 -7.04
CA PHE A 183 -31.02 -6.39 -6.71
C PHE A 183 -31.14 -6.64 -5.20
N MET A 184 -30.03 -6.68 -4.46
CA MET A 184 -30.06 -6.82 -3.01
C MET A 184 -30.69 -5.59 -2.34
N GLY A 185 -30.37 -4.37 -2.79
CA GLY A 185 -30.96 -3.14 -2.27
C GLY A 185 -32.48 -3.01 -2.53
N LEU A 186 -32.97 -3.62 -3.61
CA LEU A 186 -34.40 -3.65 -3.94
C LEU A 186 -35.23 -4.59 -3.08
N LYS A 187 -34.62 -5.58 -2.41
CA LYS A 187 -35.33 -6.49 -1.49
C LYS A 187 -35.53 -5.93 -0.08
N SER A 188 -34.88 -4.81 0.25
CA SER A 188 -34.97 -4.15 1.55
C SER A 188 -35.96 -2.97 1.59
N GLN A 189 -36.74 -2.77 0.52
CA GLN A 189 -37.89 -1.85 0.46
C GLN A 189 -39.18 -2.65 0.39
#